data_AF-A0A1V9EFQ1-F1
#
_entry.id   AF-A0A1V9EFQ1-F1
#
_cell.length_a   1.000
_cell.length_b   1.000
_cell.length_c   1.000
_cell.angle_alpha   90.00
_cell.angle_beta   90.00
_cell.angle_gamma   90.00
#
_symmetry.space_group_name_H-M   'P 1'
#
loop_
_entity.id
_entity.type
_entity.pdbx_description
1 polymer ?
#
loop_
_entity_poly.entity_id
_entity_poly.type
_entity_poly.pdbx_seq_one_letter_code
_entity_poly.pdbx_strand_id
1 'polypeptide(L)'
;MTYNINLVLQISSGEHPDPKPYGHLYDYFTILTTAADVEEERNTIAKIDEILQLETLEEKWNFAEHEFLGNIIDDNYKYYCWLDAQQYTPRLVLNYATGELYLVYVLDSFNPRFKIEKGNLLEMLSDWEKYLSSR
;
A
#
# COMPACT_ATOMS: atom_id res chain seq x y z
N MET A 1 6.43 12.98 -4.68
CA MET A 1 7.15 13.24 -3.40
C MET A 1 7.97 11.99 -3.15
N THR A 2 9.29 12.11 -3.00
CA THR A 2 10.17 10.93 -2.86
C THR A 2 10.30 10.55 -1.39
N TYR A 3 9.97 9.31 -1.04
CA TYR A 3 10.07 8.77 0.32
C TYR A 3 11.40 8.03 0.50
N ASN A 4 12.01 8.13 1.68
CA ASN A 4 13.32 7.55 1.98
C ASN A 4 13.20 6.45 3.05
N ILE A 5 13.47 5.20 2.68
CA ILE A 5 13.41 4.04 3.59
C ILE A 5 14.38 4.17 4.77
N ASN A 6 15.50 4.89 4.62
CA ASN A 6 16.44 5.12 5.72
C ASN A 6 15.77 5.84 6.88
N LEU A 7 14.77 6.70 6.61
CA LEU A 7 14.01 7.36 7.66
C LEU A 7 13.06 6.38 8.37
N VAL A 8 12.43 5.46 7.62
CA VAL A 8 11.60 4.38 8.19
C VAL A 8 12.44 3.45 9.06
N LEU A 9 13.64 3.10 8.60
CA LEU A 9 14.60 2.30 9.35
C LEU A 9 15.11 3.01 10.60
N GLN A 10 15.38 4.33 10.52
CA GLN A 10 15.75 5.15 11.68
C GLN A 10 14.64 5.16 12.76
N ILE A 11 13.38 5.29 12.34
CA ILE A 11 12.22 5.17 13.25
C ILE A 11 12.16 3.77 13.86
N SER A 12 12.38 2.71 13.07
CA SER A 12 12.42 1.32 13.58
C SER A 12 13.56 1.06 14.57
N SER A 13 14.64 1.84 14.50
CA SER A 13 15.76 1.82 15.46
C SER A 13 15.55 2.73 16.68
N GLY A 14 14.43 3.44 16.78
CA GLY A 14 14.08 4.29 17.91
C GLY A 14 14.53 5.76 17.81
N GLU A 15 15.01 6.21 16.64
CA GLU A 15 15.35 7.61 16.39
C GLU A 15 14.15 8.32 15.73
N HIS A 16 13.53 9.27 16.44
CA HIS A 16 12.34 10.00 15.99
C HIS A 16 12.70 11.31 15.25
N PRO A 17 12.40 11.41 13.95
CA PRO A 17 12.03 12.67 13.33
C PRO A 17 10.50 12.74 13.12
N ASP A 18 9.97 13.95 13.17
CA ASP A 18 8.54 14.35 13.12
C ASP A 18 7.67 13.51 12.13
N PRO A 19 6.45 13.04 12.51
CA PRO A 19 5.91 11.76 12.02
C PRO A 19 4.87 11.84 10.89
N LYS A 20 4.54 13.00 10.31
CA LYS A 20 3.23 13.13 9.64
C LYS A 20 3.04 12.33 8.32
N PRO A 21 3.98 12.25 7.37
CA PRO A 21 3.89 11.28 6.26
C PRO A 21 4.57 9.94 6.55
N TYR A 22 5.56 9.91 7.44
CA TYR A 22 6.38 8.74 7.70
C TYR A 22 5.76 7.75 8.69
N GLY A 23 4.81 8.17 9.53
CA GLY A 23 4.07 7.29 10.43
C GLY A 23 3.24 6.26 9.68
N HIS A 24 2.58 6.66 8.58
CA HIS A 24 1.81 5.73 7.75
C HIS A 24 2.71 4.67 7.11
N LEU A 25 3.88 5.08 6.61
CA LEU A 25 4.86 4.16 6.03
C LEU A 25 5.47 3.25 7.09
N TYR A 26 5.83 3.80 8.25
CA TYR A 26 6.38 3.02 9.35
C TYR A 26 5.38 1.96 9.83
N ASP A 27 4.14 2.34 10.09
CA ASP A 27 3.09 1.41 10.52
C ASP A 27 2.78 0.37 9.43
N TYR A 28 2.88 0.75 8.16
CA TYR A 28 2.75 -0.17 7.03
C TYR A 28 3.91 -1.15 6.91
N PHE A 29 5.17 -0.74 7.13
CA PHE A 29 6.31 -1.65 7.04
C PHE A 29 6.45 -2.56 8.26
N THR A 30 6.03 -2.10 9.45
CA THR A 30 6.17 -2.88 10.69
C THR A 30 5.26 -4.10 10.76
N ILE A 31 4.21 -4.17 9.94
CA ILE A 31 3.39 -5.39 9.78
C ILE A 31 4.06 -6.44 8.86
N LEU A 32 5.01 -6.04 8.02
CA LEU A 32 5.77 -6.93 7.15
C LEU A 32 6.97 -7.42 7.96
N THR A 33 6.79 -8.52 8.68
CA THR A 33 7.76 -9.01 9.67
C THR A 33 8.73 -10.04 9.09
N THR A 34 8.40 -10.62 7.94
CA THR A 34 9.21 -11.63 7.26
C THR A 34 9.45 -11.26 5.79
N ALA A 35 10.49 -11.85 5.17
CA ALA A 35 10.72 -11.72 3.74
C ALA A 35 9.55 -12.29 2.90
N ALA A 36 8.84 -13.30 3.42
CA ALA A 36 7.65 -13.84 2.78
C ALA A 36 6.50 -12.82 2.76
N ASP A 37 6.31 -12.07 3.85
CA ASP A 37 5.30 -10.99 3.92
C ASP A 37 5.59 -9.91 2.85
N VAL A 38 6.89 -9.57 2.67
CA VAL A 38 7.30 -8.59 1.66
C VAL A 38 7.06 -9.12 0.24
N GLU A 39 7.33 -10.39 -0.01
CA GLU A 39 7.10 -11.01 -1.32
C GLU A 39 5.59 -11.09 -1.64
N GLU A 40 4.75 -11.41 -0.66
CA GLU A 40 3.29 -11.36 -0.82
C GLU A 40 2.82 -9.94 -1.20
N GLU A 41 3.34 -8.92 -0.52
CA GLU A 41 3.02 -7.52 -0.82
C GLU A 41 3.45 -7.11 -2.24
N ARG A 42 4.64 -7.55 -2.69
CA ARG A 42 5.10 -7.32 -4.07
C ARG A 42 4.18 -7.98 -5.09
N ASN A 43 3.72 -9.20 -4.82
CA ASN A 43 2.78 -9.92 -5.68
C ASN A 43 1.45 -9.17 -5.80
N THR A 44 0.95 -8.62 -4.69
CA THR A 44 -0.24 -7.74 -4.69
C THR A 44 -0.02 -6.48 -5.54
N ILE A 45 1.14 -5.83 -5.42
CA ILE A 45 1.48 -4.64 -6.21
C ILE A 45 1.65 -4.95 -7.71
N ALA A 46 2.08 -6.17 -8.06
CA ALA A 46 2.22 -6.59 -9.45
C ALA A 46 0.85 -6.65 -10.16
N LYS A 47 -0.20 -7.14 -9.48
CA LYS A 47 -1.57 -7.20 -10.01
C LYS A 47 -2.16 -5.83 -10.39
N ILE A 48 -1.61 -4.73 -9.85
CA ILE A 48 -2.03 -3.38 -10.25
C ILE A 48 -1.82 -3.16 -11.75
N ASP A 49 -0.72 -3.67 -12.32
CA ASP A 49 -0.46 -3.47 -13.75
C ASP A 49 -1.50 -4.22 -14.60
N GLU A 50 -1.95 -5.39 -14.15
CA GLU A 50 -3.03 -6.16 -14.79
C GLU A 50 -4.34 -5.36 -14.79
N ILE A 51 -4.71 -4.76 -13.65
CA ILE A 51 -5.91 -3.92 -13.54
C ILE A 51 -5.84 -2.73 -14.49
N LEU A 52 -4.69 -2.06 -14.56
CA LEU A 52 -4.56 -0.85 -15.37
C LEU A 52 -4.57 -1.11 -16.88
N GLN A 53 -4.29 -2.34 -17.30
CA GLN A 53 -4.37 -2.77 -18.71
C GLN A 53 -5.80 -3.05 -19.18
N LEU A 54 -6.76 -3.22 -18.27
CA LEU A 54 -8.16 -3.44 -18.62
C LEU A 54 -8.78 -2.18 -19.25
N GLU A 55 -9.65 -2.36 -20.23
CA GLU A 55 -10.15 -1.27 -21.07
C GLU A 55 -11.29 -0.48 -20.40
N THR A 56 -12.18 -1.19 -19.70
CA THR A 56 -13.37 -0.59 -19.10
C THR A 56 -13.28 -0.51 -17.58
N LEU A 57 -14.02 0.44 -17.00
CA LEU A 57 -14.14 0.56 -15.54
C LEU A 57 -14.85 -0.65 -14.91
N GLU A 58 -15.77 -1.28 -15.64
CA GLU A 58 -16.49 -2.47 -15.21
C GLU A 58 -15.57 -3.69 -15.13
N GLU A 59 -14.70 -3.89 -16.12
CA GLU A 59 -13.69 -4.96 -16.05
C GLU A 59 -12.71 -4.75 -14.89
N LYS A 60 -12.25 -3.50 -14.68
CA LYS A 60 -11.39 -3.15 -13.55
C LYS A 60 -12.05 -3.44 -12.21
N TRP A 61 -13.32 -3.09 -12.09
CA TRP A 61 -14.12 -3.37 -10.89
C TRP A 61 -14.24 -4.87 -10.64
N ASN A 62 -14.67 -5.63 -11.65
CA ASN A 62 -14.88 -7.08 -11.52
C ASN A 62 -13.58 -7.81 -11.18
N PHE A 63 -12.46 -7.39 -11.78
CA PHE A 63 -11.14 -7.93 -11.44
C PHE A 63 -10.77 -7.61 -9.99
N ALA A 64 -10.90 -6.36 -9.55
CA ALA A 64 -10.57 -5.96 -8.19
C ALA A 64 -11.47 -6.68 -7.15
N GLU A 65 -12.76 -6.86 -7.45
CA GLU A 65 -13.69 -7.58 -6.59
C GLU A 65 -13.30 -9.07 -6.44
N HIS A 66 -12.93 -9.72 -7.54
CA HIS A 66 -12.48 -11.10 -7.55
C HIS A 66 -11.14 -11.28 -6.82
N GLU A 67 -10.14 -10.48 -7.17
CA GLU A 67 -8.77 -10.65 -6.66
C GLU A 67 -8.59 -10.19 -5.22
N PHE A 68 -9.30 -9.14 -4.81
CA PHE A 68 -9.17 -8.56 -3.46
C PHE A 68 -10.39 -8.83 -2.57
N LEU A 69 -11.17 -9.86 -2.90
CA LEU A 69 -12.28 -10.39 -2.10
C LEU A 69 -13.34 -9.34 -1.71
N GLY A 70 -13.72 -8.47 -2.64
CA GLY A 70 -14.80 -7.50 -2.43
C GLY A 70 -14.48 -6.35 -1.48
N ASN A 71 -13.20 -6.02 -1.26
CA ASN A 71 -12.80 -4.83 -0.50
C ASN A 71 -12.96 -3.53 -1.30
N ILE A 72 -14.18 -3.30 -1.78
CA ILE A 72 -14.61 -2.07 -2.43
C ILE A 72 -14.99 -1.05 -1.36
N ILE A 73 -14.63 0.20 -1.58
CA ILE A 73 -14.97 1.30 -0.68
C ILE A 73 -16.30 1.91 -1.15
N ASP A 74 -17.23 2.07 -0.21
CA ASP A 74 -18.63 2.55 -0.34
C ASP A 74 -18.90 3.61 -1.44
N ASP A 75 -20.14 3.74 -1.91
CA ASP A 75 -20.61 4.42 -3.13
C ASP A 75 -20.01 5.82 -3.41
N ASN A 76 -19.60 6.55 -2.37
CA ASN A 76 -18.93 7.85 -2.49
C ASN A 76 -17.48 7.76 -3.02
N TYR A 77 -16.90 6.56 -3.06
CA TYR A 77 -15.52 6.27 -3.46
C TYR A 77 -15.46 5.13 -4.50
N LYS A 78 -16.44 5.15 -5.42
CA LYS A 78 -16.65 4.19 -6.52
C LYS A 78 -15.46 3.88 -7.45
N TYR A 79 -14.27 4.43 -7.22
CA TYR A 79 -13.05 4.16 -7.99
C TYR A 79 -11.90 3.62 -7.14
N TYR A 80 -12.13 3.41 -5.84
CA TYR A 80 -11.12 2.96 -4.91
C TYR A 80 -11.38 1.52 -4.49
N CYS A 81 -10.33 0.71 -4.45
CA CYS A 81 -10.34 -0.63 -3.88
C CYS A 81 -9.15 -0.80 -2.93
N TRP A 82 -9.38 -1.52 -1.82
CA TRP A 82 -8.26 -2.01 -1.02
C TRP A 82 -7.59 -3.15 -1.77
N LEU A 83 -6.27 -3.23 -1.66
CA LEU A 83 -5.48 -4.30 -2.29
C LEU A 83 -5.27 -5.51 -1.36
N ASP A 84 -5.71 -5.40 -0.12
CA ASP A 84 -5.61 -6.43 0.92
C ASP A 84 -6.81 -6.30 1.87
N ALA A 85 -7.00 -7.28 2.75
CA ALA A 85 -7.98 -7.25 3.81
C ALA A 85 -7.87 -5.99 4.67
N GLN A 86 -9.02 -5.42 5.02
CA GLN A 86 -9.12 -4.26 5.89
C GLN A 86 -8.59 -4.58 7.30
N GLN A 87 -7.60 -3.82 7.78
CA GLN A 87 -7.02 -3.96 9.12
C GLN A 87 -6.83 -2.60 9.81
N TYR A 88 -6.53 -2.61 11.11
CA TYR A 88 -6.32 -1.40 11.92
C TYR A 88 -4.97 -0.68 11.66
N THR A 89 -4.19 -1.16 10.70
CA THR A 89 -2.94 -0.58 10.19
C THR A 89 -3.18 0.05 8.82
N PRO A 90 -2.32 0.97 8.34
CA PRO A 90 -2.53 1.56 7.03
C PRO A 90 -2.34 0.47 5.96
N ARG A 91 -3.28 0.37 5.02
CA ARG A 91 -3.27 -0.60 3.92
C ARG A 91 -3.22 0.11 2.58
N LEU A 92 -2.77 -0.61 1.55
CA LEU A 92 -2.76 -0.08 0.20
C LEU A 92 -4.17 0.02 -0.37
N VAL A 93 -4.43 1.18 -0.96
CA VAL A 93 -5.65 1.47 -1.70
C VAL A 93 -5.27 1.97 -3.08
N LEU A 94 -5.88 1.38 -4.10
CA LEU A 94 -5.72 1.77 -5.50
C LEU A 94 -6.93 2.59 -5.94
N ASN A 95 -6.70 3.73 -6.55
CA ASN A 95 -7.67 4.36 -7.44
C ASN A 95 -7.51 3.73 -8.83
N TYR A 96 -8.38 2.79 -9.22
CA TYR A 96 -8.19 2.04 -10.47
C TYR A 96 -8.57 2.85 -11.73
N ALA A 97 -9.20 4.01 -11.56
CA ALA A 97 -9.44 4.94 -12.66
C ALA A 97 -8.18 5.75 -13.01
N THR A 98 -7.35 6.10 -12.01
CA THR A 98 -6.15 6.93 -12.19
C THR A 98 -4.82 6.17 -12.06
N GLY A 99 -4.84 4.97 -11.49
CA GLY A 99 -3.64 4.20 -11.13
C GLY A 99 -2.90 4.73 -9.91
N GLU A 100 -3.49 5.67 -9.17
CA GLU A 100 -2.85 6.25 -7.98
C GLU A 100 -2.97 5.33 -6.77
N LEU A 101 -1.87 5.18 -6.03
CA LEU A 101 -1.81 4.38 -4.82
C LEU A 101 -1.76 5.26 -3.57
N TYR A 102 -2.42 4.78 -2.51
CA TYR A 102 -2.53 5.46 -1.23
C TYR A 102 -2.34 4.49 -0.07
N LEU A 103 -1.83 5.00 1.04
CA LEU A 103 -1.89 4.34 2.34
C LEU A 103 -3.03 4.94 3.16
N VAL A 104 -3.95 4.09 3.63
CA VAL A 104 -5.15 4.53 4.34
C VAL A 104 -5.39 3.65 5.56
N TYR A 105 -5.70 4.24 6.72
CA TYR A 105 -6.19 3.50 7.89
C TYR A 105 -7.68 3.20 7.74
N VAL A 106 -8.10 2.00 8.12
CA VAL A 106 -9.53 1.61 8.12
C VAL A 106 -10.35 2.39 9.17
N LEU A 107 -9.71 2.85 10.26
CA LEU A 107 -10.37 3.57 11.34
C LEU A 107 -10.70 5.02 11.01
N ASP A 108 -9.99 5.61 10.05
CA ASP A 108 -10.31 6.95 9.59
C ASP A 108 -11.52 6.87 8.65
N SER A 109 -12.41 7.87 8.72
CA SER A 109 -13.35 8.08 7.62
C SER A 109 -12.54 8.08 6.33
N PHE A 110 -12.89 7.21 5.38
CA PHE A 110 -12.02 6.91 4.23
C PHE A 110 -11.53 8.22 3.58
N ASN A 111 -10.20 8.42 3.59
CA ASN A 111 -9.58 9.70 3.28
C ASN A 111 -8.19 9.48 2.66
N PRO A 112 -8.12 9.21 1.34
CA PRO A 112 -6.90 8.81 0.65
C PRO A 112 -5.98 10.02 0.42
N ARG A 113 -5.27 10.47 1.45
CA ARG A 113 -4.35 11.63 1.39
C ARG A 113 -2.88 11.25 1.23
N PHE A 114 -2.48 10.08 1.72
CA PHE A 114 -1.08 9.65 1.72
C PHE A 114 -0.77 8.89 0.43
N LYS A 115 -0.62 9.65 -0.66
CA LYS A 115 -0.26 9.11 -1.97
C LYS A 115 1.18 8.57 -1.95
N ILE A 116 1.36 7.38 -2.51
CA ILE A 116 2.66 6.75 -2.73
C ILE A 116 2.83 6.37 -4.21
N GLU A 117 4.03 6.59 -4.73
CA GLU A 117 4.37 6.18 -6.09
C GLU A 117 4.77 4.69 -6.07
N LYS A 118 4.23 3.89 -6.99
CA LYS A 118 4.49 2.44 -7.09
C LYS A 118 5.99 2.12 -7.12
N GLY A 119 6.78 2.86 -7.91
CA GLY A 119 8.23 2.66 -8.01
C GLY A 119 8.95 2.87 -6.67
N ASN A 120 8.62 3.95 -5.96
CA ASN A 120 9.19 4.25 -4.64
C ASN A 120 8.80 3.15 -3.63
N LEU A 121 7.56 2.65 -3.67
CA LEU A 121 7.12 1.56 -2.80
C LEU A 121 7.91 0.27 -3.03
N LEU A 122 8.14 -0.11 -4.29
CA LEU A 122 8.92 -1.31 -4.64
C LEU A 122 10.39 -1.19 -4.22
N GLU A 123 10.99 -0.01 -4.35
CA GLU A 123 12.34 0.25 -3.85
C GLU A 123 12.39 0.10 -2.32
N MET A 124 11.44 0.73 -1.62
CA MET A 124 11.34 0.65 -0.16
C MET A 124 11.12 -0.78 0.35
N LEU A 125 10.25 -1.58 -0.30
CA LEU A 125 10.06 -3.00 0.01
C LEU A 125 11.36 -3.78 -0.18
N SER A 126 12.16 -3.46 -1.20
CA SER A 126 13.44 -4.13 -1.45
C SER A 126 14.47 -3.87 -0.36
N ASP A 127 14.49 -2.66 0.17
CA ASP A 127 15.40 -2.34 1.28
C ASP A 127 14.90 -2.90 2.61
N TRP A 128 13.58 -2.94 2.82
CA TRP A 128 12.97 -3.59 3.98
C TRP A 128 13.24 -5.09 4.02
N GLU A 129 13.10 -5.79 2.89
CA GLU A 129 13.41 -7.22 2.77
C GLU A 129 14.87 -7.54 3.13
N LYS A 130 15.82 -6.72 2.64
CA LYS A 130 17.24 -6.84 2.98
C LYS A 130 17.46 -6.67 4.49
N TYR A 131 16.80 -5.68 5.09
CA TYR A 131 16.87 -5.44 6.52
C TYR A 131 16.39 -6.65 7.33
N LEU A 132 15.20 -7.17 7.02
CA LEU A 132 14.64 -8.36 7.67
C LEU A 132 15.55 -9.59 7.51
N SER A 133 16.15 -9.76 6.33
CA SER A 133 17.05 -10.89 6.03
C SER A 133 18.44 -10.78 6.67
N SER A 134 18.79 -9.61 7.20
CA SER A 134 20.09 -9.35 7.85
C SER A 134 20.06 -9.45 9.37
N ARG A 135 18.87 -9.61 9.95
CA ARG A 135 18.63 -9.83 11.39
C ARG A 135 18.72 -11.31 11.74
#